data_AF-A0AB74M1P6-F1
#
_entry.id   AF-A0AB74M1P6-F1
#
_cell.length_a   1.000
_cell.length_b   1.000
_cell.length_c   1.000
_cell.angle_alpha   90.00
_cell.angle_beta   90.00
_cell.angle_gamma   90.00
#
_symmetry.space_group_name_H-M   'P 1'
#
loop_
_entity.id
_entity.type
_entity.pdbx_description
1 polymer ?
#
loop_
_entity_poly.entity_id
_entity_poly.type
_entity_poly.pdbx_seq_one_letter_code
_entity_poly.pdbx_strand_id
1 'polypeptide(L)'
;MTYARVAFALILCAGPCLAAPSPAEEEAEMVQGMVRIVGAQAGITLYCRKTYTIDDTVSDGLLRTVRPTLDKAIGHRQAQAAIDEEGQRLAREIAEVGAERWCADQRDILNTDGVRVFLD
;
A
#
# COMPACT_ATOMS: atom_id res chain seq x y z
N MET A 1 4.23 63.49 32.84
CA MET A 1 4.22 62.10 33.30
C MET A 1 2.94 61.46 32.78
N THR A 2 3.04 60.69 31.71
CA THR A 2 1.89 60.08 31.04
C THR A 2 2.28 58.63 30.76
N TYR A 3 1.67 57.70 31.51
CA TYR A 3 1.95 56.27 31.41
C TYR A 3 1.16 55.66 30.25
N ALA A 4 1.84 55.27 29.18
CA ALA A 4 1.28 54.47 28.10
C ALA A 4 1.31 52.99 28.51
N ARG A 5 0.13 52.38 28.71
CA ARG A 5 -0.03 50.94 28.91
C ARG A 5 0.04 50.25 27.56
N VAL A 6 1.16 49.59 27.27
CA VAL A 6 1.28 48.67 26.14
C VAL A 6 0.76 47.30 26.60
N ALA A 7 -0.40 46.91 26.09
CA ALA A 7 -0.91 45.55 26.21
C ALA A 7 -0.29 44.71 25.08
N PHE A 8 0.65 43.83 25.41
CA PHE A 8 1.24 42.87 24.49
C PHE A 8 0.31 41.65 24.45
N ALA A 9 -0.49 41.55 23.38
CA ALA A 9 -1.36 40.41 23.15
C ALA A 9 -0.51 39.19 22.75
N LEU A 10 -0.49 38.18 23.63
CA LEU A 10 0.03 36.84 23.34
C LEU A 10 -0.84 36.22 22.24
N ILE A 11 -0.34 36.24 21.01
CA ILE A 11 -0.89 35.44 19.91
C ILE A 11 -0.49 33.99 20.21
N LEU A 12 -1.45 33.24 20.75
CA LEU A 12 -1.38 31.79 20.90
C LEU A 12 -1.10 31.15 19.54
N CYS A 13 -0.01 30.38 19.49
CA CYS A 13 0.31 29.45 18.42
C CYS A 13 -0.83 28.43 18.24
N ALA A 14 -1.78 28.73 17.36
CA ALA A 14 -2.67 27.73 16.79
C ALA A 14 -1.91 27.03 15.64
N GLY A 15 -0.95 26.19 16.00
CA GLY A 15 -0.47 25.17 15.07
C GLY A 15 -1.58 24.14 14.87
N PRO A 16 -1.87 23.68 13.65
CA PRO A 16 -2.84 22.62 13.44
C PRO A 16 -2.32 21.37 14.15
N CYS A 17 -2.94 21.00 15.27
CA CYS A 17 -2.84 19.65 15.79
C CYS A 17 -3.39 18.74 14.69
N LEU A 18 -2.51 18.10 13.92
CA LEU A 18 -2.87 16.91 13.17
C LEU A 18 -3.36 15.91 14.22
N ALA A 19 -4.67 15.68 14.26
CA ALA A 19 -5.27 14.68 15.11
C ALA A 19 -4.66 13.33 14.75
N ALA A 20 -4.31 12.53 15.76
CA ALA A 20 -3.85 11.16 15.53
C ALA A 20 -4.95 10.38 14.77
N PRO A 21 -4.57 9.51 13.82
CA PRO A 21 -5.53 8.73 13.06
C PRO A 21 -6.42 7.94 14.01
N SER A 22 -7.71 7.88 13.67
CA SER A 22 -8.67 7.07 14.41
C SER A 22 -8.43 5.58 14.16
N PRO A 23 -8.82 4.69 15.09
CA PRO A 23 -8.70 3.24 14.88
C PRO A 23 -9.38 2.75 13.59
N ALA A 24 -10.46 3.40 13.16
CA ALA A 24 -11.16 3.07 11.92
C ALA A 24 -10.37 3.46 10.66
N GLU A 25 -9.62 4.56 10.71
CA GLU A 25 -8.73 4.98 9.62
C GLU A 25 -7.53 4.03 9.50
N GLU A 26 -6.96 3.61 10.63
CA GLU A 26 -5.87 2.62 10.68
C GLU A 26 -6.32 1.25 10.13
N GLU A 27 -7.53 0.80 10.49
CA GLU A 27 -8.11 -0.44 9.94
C GLU A 27 -8.34 -0.34 8.43
N ALA A 28 -8.86 0.80 7.94
CA ALA A 28 -9.06 1.02 6.52
C ALA A 28 -7.74 1.05 5.73
N GLU A 29 -6.71 1.69 6.28
CA GLU A 29 -5.37 1.71 5.70
C GLU A 29 -4.75 0.31 5.65
N MET A 30 -4.88 -0.46 6.73
CA MET A 30 -4.43 -1.86 6.79
C MET A 30 -5.12 -2.71 5.72
N VAL A 31 -6.44 -2.60 5.59
CA VAL A 31 -7.23 -3.31 4.58
C VAL A 31 -6.77 -2.94 3.17
N GLN A 32 -6.59 -1.63 2.90
CA GLN A 32 -6.11 -1.17 1.61
C GLN A 32 -4.70 -1.67 1.31
N GLY A 33 -3.81 -1.68 2.30
CA GLY A 33 -2.46 -2.25 2.19
C GLY A 33 -2.49 -3.73 1.83
N MET A 34 -3.33 -4.52 2.51
CA MET A 34 -3.50 -5.94 2.21
C MET A 34 -4.01 -6.18 0.78
N VAL A 35 -4.98 -5.40 0.32
CA VAL A 35 -5.50 -5.49 -1.05
C VAL A 35 -4.39 -5.21 -2.07
N ARG A 36 -3.62 -4.13 -1.89
CA ARG A 36 -2.50 -3.79 -2.77
C ARG A 36 -1.42 -4.87 -2.81
N ILE A 37 -1.12 -5.48 -1.67
CA ILE A 37 -0.18 -6.60 -1.61
C ILE A 37 -0.66 -7.76 -2.47
N VAL A 38 -1.94 -8.17 -2.31
CA VAL A 38 -2.52 -9.26 -3.13
C VAL A 38 -2.50 -8.90 -4.61
N GLY A 39 -2.86 -7.67 -4.96
CA GLY A 39 -2.80 -7.16 -6.33
C GLY A 39 -1.39 -7.25 -6.92
N ALA A 40 -0.40 -6.69 -6.23
CA ALA A 40 0.99 -6.70 -6.66
C ALA A 40 1.52 -8.14 -6.88
N GLN A 41 1.20 -9.07 -5.98
CA GLN A 41 1.61 -10.48 -6.15
C GLN A 41 0.96 -11.15 -7.36
N ALA A 42 -0.33 -10.89 -7.61
CA ALA A 42 -0.99 -11.36 -8.81
C ALA A 42 -0.34 -10.77 -10.07
N GLY A 43 0.01 -9.48 -10.05
CA GLY A 43 0.73 -8.82 -11.14
C GLY A 43 2.11 -9.44 -11.40
N ILE A 44 2.92 -9.64 -10.36
CA ILE A 44 4.26 -10.25 -10.47
C ILE A 44 4.16 -11.65 -11.07
N THR A 45 3.23 -12.46 -10.55
CA THR A 45 2.97 -13.82 -11.01
C THR A 45 2.56 -13.87 -12.49
N LEU A 46 1.69 -12.97 -12.92
CA LEU A 46 1.14 -12.98 -14.28
C LEU A 46 2.07 -12.37 -15.32
N TYR A 47 2.82 -11.32 -14.97
CA TYR A 47 3.55 -10.51 -15.94
C TYR A 47 5.07 -10.67 -15.86
N CYS A 48 5.63 -10.88 -14.68
CA CYS A 48 7.09 -10.79 -14.49
C CYS A 48 7.85 -12.09 -14.73
N ARG A 49 7.17 -13.24 -14.65
CA ARG A 49 7.77 -14.57 -14.87
C ARG A 49 8.38 -14.78 -16.27
N LYS A 50 8.00 -13.96 -17.26
CA LYS A 50 8.59 -14.02 -18.60
C LYS A 50 10.01 -13.46 -18.64
N THR A 51 10.33 -12.57 -17.72
CA THR A 51 11.58 -11.78 -17.74
C THR A 51 12.47 -12.12 -16.55
N TYR A 52 11.88 -12.48 -15.41
CA TYR A 52 12.60 -12.68 -14.16
C TYR A 52 12.32 -14.02 -13.50
N THR A 53 13.27 -14.49 -12.71
CA THR A 53 13.11 -15.68 -11.85
C THR A 53 12.42 -15.27 -10.55
N ILE A 54 11.25 -15.86 -10.27
CA ILE A 54 10.42 -15.51 -9.11
C ILE A 54 10.47 -16.62 -8.05
N ASP A 55 10.60 -16.25 -6.78
CA ASP A 55 10.38 -17.15 -5.64
C ASP A 55 8.88 -17.33 -5.40
N ASP A 56 8.33 -18.41 -5.95
CA ASP A 56 6.93 -18.77 -5.78
C ASP A 56 6.59 -19.11 -4.32
N THR A 57 7.57 -19.49 -3.48
CA THR A 57 7.34 -19.84 -2.07
C THR A 57 6.99 -18.60 -1.25
N VAL A 58 7.72 -17.51 -1.46
CA VAL A 58 7.46 -16.21 -0.80
C VAL A 58 6.12 -15.65 -1.28
N SER A 59 5.89 -15.69 -2.58
CA SER A 59 4.66 -15.18 -3.22
C SER A 59 3.41 -15.95 -2.73
N ASP A 60 3.45 -17.28 -2.73
CA ASP A 60 2.35 -18.12 -2.25
C ASP A 60 2.17 -18.01 -0.73
N GLY A 61 3.29 -17.91 0.01
CA GLY A 61 3.27 -17.74 1.46
C GLY A 61 2.54 -16.46 1.87
N LEU A 62 2.78 -15.36 1.15
CA LEU A 62 2.14 -14.09 1.40
C LEU A 62 0.63 -14.15 1.12
N LEU A 63 0.23 -14.73 -0.01
CA LEU A 63 -1.20 -14.90 -0.36
C LEU A 63 -1.95 -15.77 0.66
N ARG A 64 -1.32 -16.85 1.15
CA ARG A 64 -1.91 -17.72 2.20
C ARG A 64 -2.12 -16.99 3.52
N THR A 65 -1.36 -15.94 3.82
CA THR A 65 -1.51 -15.15 5.05
C THR A 65 -2.45 -13.97 4.87
N VAL A 66 -2.29 -13.21 3.80
CA VAL A 66 -3.01 -11.95 3.58
C VAL A 66 -4.47 -12.22 3.24
N ARG A 67 -4.77 -13.20 2.38
CA ARG A 67 -6.15 -13.43 1.94
C ARG A 67 -7.09 -13.82 3.08
N PRO A 68 -6.76 -14.79 3.97
CA PRO A 68 -7.61 -15.09 5.12
C PRO A 68 -7.74 -13.93 6.11
N THR A 69 -6.71 -13.07 6.21
CA THR A 69 -6.74 -11.91 7.10
C THR A 69 -7.68 -10.83 6.55
N LEU A 70 -7.62 -10.57 5.25
CA LEU A 70 -8.54 -9.66 4.55
C LEU A 70 -9.99 -10.16 4.63
N ASP A 71 -10.22 -11.46 4.40
CA ASP A 71 -11.53 -12.09 4.51
C ASP A 71 -12.11 -11.96 5.94
N LYS A 72 -11.27 -11.98 6.98
CA LYS A 72 -11.70 -11.77 8.37
C LYS A 72 -11.99 -10.30 8.69
N ALA A 73 -11.22 -9.38 8.13
CA ALA A 73 -11.36 -7.95 8.39
C ALA A 73 -12.65 -7.38 7.78
N ILE A 74 -12.91 -7.68 6.50
CA ILE A 74 -14.02 -7.07 5.75
C ILE A 74 -15.05 -8.07 5.24
N GLY A 75 -14.86 -9.36 5.49
CA GLY A 75 -15.74 -10.41 4.98
C GLY A 75 -15.39 -10.83 3.55
N HIS A 76 -15.53 -12.12 3.28
CA HIS A 76 -15.09 -12.75 2.03
C HIS A 76 -15.59 -12.07 0.75
N ARG A 77 -16.87 -11.67 0.69
CA ARG A 77 -17.43 -11.00 -0.50
C ARG A 77 -16.82 -9.63 -0.75
N GLN A 78 -16.61 -8.84 0.29
CA GLN A 78 -16.02 -7.50 0.17
C GLN A 78 -14.53 -7.61 -0.15
N ALA A 79 -13.82 -8.56 0.47
CA ALA A 79 -12.44 -8.89 0.15
C ALA A 79 -12.25 -9.29 -1.31
N GLN A 80 -13.13 -10.16 -1.85
CA GLN A 80 -13.08 -10.53 -3.26
C GLN A 80 -13.31 -9.31 -4.17
N ALA A 81 -14.33 -8.49 -3.90
CA ALA A 81 -14.60 -7.30 -4.69
C ALA A 81 -13.43 -6.30 -4.68
N ALA A 82 -12.83 -6.05 -3.51
CA ALA A 82 -11.68 -5.16 -3.40
C ALA A 82 -10.45 -5.69 -4.17
N ILE A 83 -10.21 -7.00 -4.13
CA ILE A 83 -9.13 -7.63 -4.91
C ILE A 83 -9.42 -7.55 -6.41
N ASP A 84 -10.66 -7.70 -6.85
CA ASP A 84 -11.02 -7.61 -8.26
C ASP A 84 -10.85 -6.17 -8.78
N GLU A 85 -11.28 -5.17 -8.01
CA GLU A 85 -11.09 -3.75 -8.32
C GLU A 85 -9.61 -3.37 -8.39
N GLU A 86 -8.82 -3.85 -7.43
CA GLU A 86 -7.37 -3.72 -7.40
C GLU A 86 -6.73 -4.36 -8.64
N GLY A 87 -7.12 -5.58 -8.99
CA GLY A 87 -6.61 -6.28 -10.15
C GLY A 87 -6.91 -5.53 -11.45
N GLN A 88 -8.10 -4.93 -11.57
CA GLN A 88 -8.44 -4.08 -12.71
C GLN A 88 -7.62 -2.79 -12.74
N ARG A 89 -7.37 -2.14 -11.59
CA ARG A 89 -6.50 -0.97 -11.53
C ARG A 89 -5.09 -1.33 -11.97
N LEU A 90 -4.55 -2.42 -11.44
CA LEU A 90 -3.20 -2.86 -11.75
C LEU A 90 -3.05 -3.25 -13.22
N ALA A 91 -4.04 -3.93 -13.80
CA ALA A 91 -4.03 -4.26 -15.22
C ALA A 91 -3.98 -3.00 -16.10
N ARG A 92 -4.68 -1.92 -15.72
CA ARG A 92 -4.59 -0.62 -16.42
C ARG A 92 -3.21 0.00 -16.28
N GLU A 93 -2.66 0.03 -15.07
CA GLU A 93 -1.30 0.54 -14.81
C GLU A 93 -0.25 -0.20 -15.64
N ILE A 94 -0.30 -1.53 -15.68
CA ILE A 94 0.61 -2.35 -16.46
C ILE A 94 0.44 -2.11 -17.98
N ALA A 95 -0.80 -1.89 -18.44
CA ALA A 95 -1.05 -1.55 -19.84
C ALA A 95 -0.51 -0.16 -20.21
N GLU A 96 -0.55 0.79 -19.28
CA GLU A 96 -0.04 2.16 -19.46
C GLU A 96 1.49 2.24 -19.41
N VAL A 97 2.12 1.58 -18.43
CA VAL A 97 3.57 1.63 -18.19
C VAL A 97 4.33 0.60 -19.05
N GLY A 98 3.68 -0.51 -19.39
CA GLY A 98 4.29 -1.67 -20.02
C GLY A 98 4.82 -2.68 -19.01
N ALA A 99 4.56 -3.97 -19.25
CA ALA A 99 4.87 -5.05 -18.33
C ALA A 99 6.36 -5.16 -17.97
N GLU A 100 7.27 -4.98 -18.93
CA GLU A 100 8.71 -5.06 -18.66
C GLU A 100 9.16 -3.97 -17.68
N ARG A 101 8.74 -2.73 -17.93
CA ARG A 101 9.09 -1.61 -17.06
C ARG A 101 8.48 -1.77 -15.67
N TRP A 102 7.20 -2.12 -15.62
CA TRP A 102 6.51 -2.37 -14.36
C TRP A 102 7.22 -3.45 -13.52
N CYS A 103 7.60 -4.56 -14.14
CA CYS A 103 8.33 -5.63 -13.46
C CYS A 103 9.73 -5.22 -12.98
N ALA A 104 10.45 -4.41 -13.75
CA ALA A 104 11.74 -3.86 -13.33
C ALA A 104 11.59 -2.97 -12.10
N ASP A 105 10.54 -2.13 -12.07
CA ASP A 105 10.25 -1.25 -10.92
C ASP A 105 9.85 -2.07 -9.67
N GLN A 106 9.02 -3.11 -9.82
CA GLN A 106 8.68 -4.00 -8.70
C GLN A 106 9.91 -4.72 -8.13
N ARG A 107 10.81 -5.19 -9.01
CA ARG A 107 12.07 -5.84 -8.59
C ARG A 107 12.94 -4.89 -7.79
N ASP A 108 13.09 -3.65 -8.25
CA ASP A 108 13.89 -2.64 -7.56
C ASP A 108 13.34 -2.33 -6.16
N ILE A 109 12.02 -2.15 -6.05
CA ILE A 109 11.33 -1.89 -4.78
C ILE A 109 11.53 -3.06 -3.80
N LEU A 110 11.18 -4.28 -4.21
CA LEU A 110 11.18 -5.43 -3.29
C LEU A 110 12.59 -5.86 -2.87
N ASN A 111 13.56 -5.77 -3.78
CA ASN A 111 14.95 -6.09 -3.44
C ASN A 111 15.59 -5.03 -2.54
N THR A 112 15.23 -3.75 -2.69
CA THR A 112 15.68 -2.67 -1.80
C THR A 112 15.18 -2.88 -0.37
N ASP A 113 13.94 -3.35 -0.22
CA ASP A 113 13.32 -3.61 1.07
C ASP A 113 13.70 -4.99 1.66
N GLY A 114 14.60 -5.72 1.01
CA GLY A 114 15.12 -7.01 1.48
C GLY A 114 14.17 -8.20 1.27
N VAL A 115 13.05 -8.00 0.56
CA VAL A 115 12.09 -9.07 0.24
C VAL A 115 12.50 -9.72 -1.08
N ARG A 116 13.15 -10.89 -0.99
CA ARG A 116 13.63 -11.64 -2.17
C ARG A 116 12.50 -12.40 -2.87
N VAL A 117 11.63 -11.66 -3.57
CA VAL A 117 10.64 -12.23 -4.52
C VAL A 117 11.28 -12.47 -5.88
N PHE A 118 12.17 -11.59 -6.31
CA PHE A 118 12.96 -11.73 -7.53
C PHE A 118 14.32 -12.35 -7.16
N LEU A 119 14.70 -13.45 -7.82
CA LEU A 119 15.87 -14.26 -7.49
C LEU A 119 17.11 -13.97 -8.34
N ASP A 120 16.95 -13.17 -9.39
CA ASP A 120 18.01 -12.74 -10.29
C ASP A 120 18.65 -11.41 -9.90
#